data_AF-A0A0B6ZJ37-F1
#
_entry.id   AF-A0A0B6ZJ37-F1
#
_cell.length_a   1.000
_cell.length_b   1.000
_cell.length_c   1.000
_cell.angle_alpha   90.00
_cell.angle_beta   90.00
_cell.angle_gamma   90.00
#
_symmetry.space_group_name_H-M   'P 1'
#
loop_
_entity.id
_entity.type
_entity.pdbx_description
1 polymer ?
#
loop_
_entity_poly.entity_id
_entity_poly.type
_entity_poly.pdbx_seq_one_letter_code
_entity_poly.pdbx_strand_id
1 'polypeptide(L)'
;QMFNKAAFISPAASATWQLRTHMAFLVDNLQYYLQVDVIESHYKILLDKINATKDFEAAKIAHEHFLASLLAQSFIHMRTVYSCLHAILEQCSLFCRLLIAANNPMSEKDLQELQN
;
A
#
# COMPACT_ATOMS: atom_id res chain seq x y z
N GLN A 1 -11.71 34.89 33.72
CA GLN A 1 -11.04 34.90 32.41
C GLN A 1 -10.97 33.47 31.89
N MET A 2 -11.87 33.11 30.99
CA MET A 2 -11.91 31.80 30.35
C MET A 2 -11.28 31.94 28.96
N PHE A 3 -10.08 31.37 28.76
CA PHE A 3 -9.55 31.16 27.43
C PHE A 3 -10.03 29.80 26.93
N ASN A 4 -11.08 29.86 26.11
CA ASN A 4 -11.74 28.73 25.50
C ASN A 4 -10.81 28.15 24.41
N LYS A 5 -10.10 27.07 24.74
CA LYS A 5 -9.21 26.34 23.82
C LYS A 5 -10.01 25.39 22.94
N ALA A 6 -11.08 25.87 22.32
CA ALA A 6 -11.74 25.18 21.23
C ALA A 6 -11.05 25.62 19.94
N ALA A 7 -9.87 25.06 19.69
CA ALA A 7 -9.29 25.10 18.35
C ALA A 7 -10.37 24.54 17.41
N PHE A 8 -10.85 25.38 16.51
CA PHE A 8 -11.80 25.02 15.47
C PHE A 8 -11.14 23.97 14.59
N ILE A 9 -11.28 22.70 14.97
CA ILE A 9 -10.98 21.58 14.09
C ILE A 9 -12.08 21.65 13.03
N SER A 10 -11.73 22.18 11.86
CA SER A 10 -12.60 22.13 10.68
C SER A 10 -13.15 20.70 10.55
N PRO A 11 -14.46 20.50 10.29
CA PRO A 11 -15.02 19.17 10.04
C PRO A 11 -14.25 18.38 8.96
N ALA A 12 -13.63 19.10 8.02
CA ALA A 12 -12.75 18.54 6.98
C ALA A 12 -11.45 17.94 7.54
N ALA A 13 -10.96 18.40 8.70
CA ALA A 13 -9.81 17.82 9.40
C ALA A 13 -10.15 16.51 10.14
N SER A 14 -11.44 16.20 10.38
CA SER A 14 -11.86 14.93 10.97
C SER A 14 -12.10 13.83 9.92
N ALA A 15 -12.87 14.12 8.86
CA ALA A 15 -13.23 13.11 7.85
C ALA A 15 -12.05 12.71 6.95
N THR A 16 -11.28 13.70 6.48
CA THR A 16 -10.07 13.47 5.67
C THR A 16 -9.02 12.66 6.43
N TRP A 17 -8.86 12.96 7.73
CA TRP A 17 -7.93 12.22 8.60
C TRP A 17 -8.40 10.78 8.82
N GLN A 18 -9.69 10.57 9.10
CA GLN A 18 -10.27 9.23 9.22
C GLN A 18 -10.07 8.42 7.94
N LEU A 19 -10.37 9.00 6.77
CA LEU A 19 -10.17 8.33 5.49
C LEU A 19 -8.70 7.96 5.27
N ARG A 20 -7.76 8.88 5.56
CA ARG A 20 -6.32 8.60 5.53
C ARG A 20 -5.96 7.42 6.42
N THR A 21 -6.45 7.38 7.66
CA THR A 21 -6.17 6.29 8.61
C THR A 21 -6.67 4.96 8.08
N HIS A 22 -7.89 4.91 7.53
CA HIS A 22 -8.44 3.67 6.95
C HIS A 22 -7.68 3.20 5.71
N MET A 23 -7.32 4.13 4.81
CA MET A 23 -6.51 3.82 3.63
C MET A 23 -5.13 3.29 4.01
N ALA A 24 -4.45 3.94 4.96
CA ALA A 24 -3.15 3.49 5.45
C ALA A 24 -3.24 2.11 6.09
N PHE A 25 -4.22 1.89 6.98
CA PHE A 25 -4.44 0.58 7.61
C PHE A 25 -4.60 -0.53 6.57
N LEU A 26 -5.40 -0.31 5.52
CA LEU A 26 -5.57 -1.30 4.46
C LEU A 26 -4.26 -1.60 3.74
N VAL A 27 -3.51 -0.56 3.34
CA VAL A 27 -2.24 -0.71 2.63
C VAL A 27 -1.21 -1.44 3.49
N ASP A 28 -1.09 -1.06 4.77
CA ASP A 28 -0.15 -1.66 5.71
C ASP A 28 -0.45 -3.15 5.92
N ASN A 29 -1.72 -3.52 6.10
CA ASN A 29 -2.12 -4.92 6.27
C ASN A 29 -1.97 -5.74 4.99
N LEU A 30 -2.29 -5.16 3.83
CA LEU A 30 -2.09 -5.83 2.54
C LEU A 30 -0.60 -6.09 2.30
N GLN A 31 0.24 -5.09 2.58
CA GLN A 31 1.68 -5.23 2.48
C GLN A 31 2.19 -6.29 3.46
N TYR A 32 1.74 -6.28 4.71
CA TYR A 32 2.15 -7.25 5.73
C TYR A 32 1.80 -8.68 5.29
N TYR A 33 0.56 -8.92 4.85
CA TYR A 33 0.13 -10.22 4.35
C TYR A 33 1.02 -10.69 3.19
N LEU A 34 1.24 -9.84 2.18
CA LEU A 34 2.04 -10.21 1.02
C LEU A 34 3.50 -10.49 1.40
N GLN A 35 4.09 -9.68 2.27
CA GLN A 35 5.51 -9.80 2.61
C GLN A 35 5.77 -10.93 3.60
N VAL A 36 5.04 -10.98 4.71
CA VAL A 36 5.32 -11.89 5.83
C VAL A 36 4.61 -13.23 5.60
N ASP A 37 3.29 -13.19 5.41
CA ASP A 37 2.48 -14.42 5.37
C ASP A 37 2.65 -15.18 4.05
N VAL A 38 2.93 -14.49 2.95
CA VAL A 38 3.15 -15.11 1.64
C VAL A 38 4.63 -15.21 1.31
N ILE A 39 5.33 -14.10 1.08
CA ILE A 39 6.69 -14.15 0.52
C ILE A 39 7.68 -14.79 1.49
N GLU A 40 7.76 -14.31 2.73
CA GLU A 40 8.75 -14.77 3.71
C GLU A 40 8.49 -16.22 4.14
N SER A 41 7.23 -16.59 4.36
CA SER A 41 6.84 -17.95 4.74
C SER A 41 7.23 -18.97 3.66
N HIS A 42 6.91 -18.70 2.38
CA HIS A 42 7.24 -19.59 1.26
C HIS A 42 8.73 -19.59 0.95
N TYR A 43 9.42 -18.46 1.13
CA TYR A 43 10.87 -18.37 0.93
C TYR A 43 11.61 -19.24 1.96
N LYS A 44 11.16 -19.26 3.21
CA LYS A 44 11.72 -20.15 4.23
C LYS A 44 11.59 -21.62 3.86
N ILE A 45 10.41 -22.03 3.38
CA ILE A 45 10.17 -23.41 2.91
C ILE A 45 11.09 -23.76 1.74
N LEU A 46 11.28 -22.84 0.80
CA LEU A 46 12.20 -23.02 -0.32
C LEU A 46 13.64 -23.22 0.17
N LEU A 47 14.11 -22.36 1.07
CA LEU A 47 15.47 -22.40 1.60
C LEU A 47 15.74 -23.72 2.33
N ASP A 48 14.80 -24.16 3.17
CA ASP A 48 14.89 -25.44 3.88
C ASP A 48 15.00 -26.62 2.90
N LYS A 49 14.20 -26.62 1.82
CA LYS A 49 14.25 -27.67 0.79
C LYS A 49 15.56 -27.66 0.00
N ILE A 50 16.04 -26.49 -0.40
CA ILE A 50 17.31 -26.36 -1.14
C ILE A 50 18.48 -26.80 -0.27
N ASN A 51 18.52 -26.41 1.00
CA ASN A 51 19.61 -26.80 1.91
C ASN A 51 19.60 -28.28 2.28
N ALA A 52 18.44 -28.95 2.21
CA ALA A 52 18.32 -30.37 2.49
C ALA A 52 18.67 -31.29 1.30
N THR A 53 18.81 -30.75 0.09
CA THR A 53 19.07 -31.54 -1.13
C THR A 53 20.44 -31.25 -1.74
N LYS A 54 21.01 -32.26 -2.41
CA LYS A 54 22.16 -32.11 -3.32
C LYS A 54 21.80 -32.40 -4.77
N ASP A 55 20.53 -32.73 -5.03
CA ASP A 55 20.00 -33.01 -6.36
C ASP A 55 19.46 -31.71 -6.97
N PHE A 56 19.97 -31.39 -8.16
CA PHE A 56 19.57 -30.22 -8.91
C PHE A 56 18.08 -30.26 -9.30
N GLU A 57 17.55 -31.41 -9.70
CA GLU A 57 16.15 -31.48 -10.14
C GLU A 57 15.21 -31.28 -8.95
N ALA A 58 15.55 -31.84 -7.78
CA ALA A 58 14.81 -31.60 -6.55
C ALA A 58 14.83 -30.10 -6.15
N ALA A 59 15.98 -29.42 -6.28
CA ALA A 59 16.07 -27.98 -6.03
C ALA A 59 15.22 -27.16 -7.01
N LYS A 60 15.23 -27.53 -8.29
CA LYS A 60 14.40 -26.90 -9.33
C LYS A 60 12.91 -27.07 -9.05
N ILE A 61 12.45 -28.27 -8.71
CA ILE A 61 11.05 -28.54 -8.36
C ILE A 61 10.63 -27.72 -7.12
N ALA A 62 11.50 -27.62 -6.11
CA ALA A 62 11.21 -26.80 -4.93
C ALA A 62 11.00 -25.32 -5.30
N HIS A 63 11.83 -24.79 -6.21
CA HIS A 63 11.70 -23.43 -6.72
C HIS A 63 10.43 -23.22 -7.57
N GLU A 64 10.09 -24.16 -8.45
CA GLU A 64 8.84 -24.10 -9.23
C GLU A 64 7.60 -24.09 -8.30
N HIS A 65 7.63 -24.89 -7.24
CA HIS A 65 6.56 -24.91 -6.23
C HIS A 65 6.47 -23.60 -5.44
N PHE A 66 7.61 -22.99 -5.10
CA PHE A 66 7.66 -21.66 -4.48
C PHE A 66 6.98 -20.62 -5.37
N LEU A 67 7.35 -20.53 -6.65
CA LEU A 67 6.75 -19.59 -7.59
C LEU A 67 5.25 -19.80 -7.77
N ALA A 68 4.82 -21.07 -7.92
CA ALA A 68 3.41 -21.41 -8.04
C ALA A 68 2.61 -20.96 -6.79
N SER A 69 3.19 -21.14 -5.60
CA SER A 69 2.57 -20.72 -4.34
C SER A 69 2.45 -19.21 -4.23
N LEU A 70 3.51 -18.46 -4.59
CA LEU A 70 3.45 -16.99 -4.63
C LEU A 70 2.35 -16.49 -5.56
N LEU A 71 2.29 -17.05 -6.78
CA LEU A 71 1.31 -16.67 -7.79
C LEU A 71 -0.14 -16.97 -7.38
N ALA A 72 -0.37 -18.06 -6.65
CA ALA A 72 -1.69 -18.44 -6.16
C ALA A 72 -2.13 -17.56 -4.99
N GLN A 73 -1.22 -17.24 -4.07
CA GLN A 73 -1.55 -16.59 -2.79
C GLN A 73 -1.42 -15.06 -2.80
N SER A 74 -0.77 -14.49 -3.82
CA SER A 74 -0.65 -13.03 -4.00
C SER A 74 -1.84 -12.40 -4.74
N PHE A 75 -2.92 -13.15 -4.97
CA PHE A 75 -4.14 -12.72 -5.69
C PHE A 75 -3.94 -12.30 -7.16
N ILE A 76 -2.74 -12.45 -7.72
CA ILE A 76 -2.38 -12.00 -9.09
C ILE A 76 -3.29 -12.64 -10.15
N HIS A 77 -3.64 -13.92 -9.98
CA HIS A 77 -4.51 -14.63 -10.90
C HIS A 77 -6.01 -14.48 -10.59
N MET A 78 -6.37 -13.89 -9.45
CA MET A 78 -7.76 -13.67 -9.06
C MET A 78 -8.26 -12.34 -9.60
N ARG A 79 -8.60 -12.30 -10.89
CA ARG A 79 -8.97 -11.07 -11.63
C ARG A 79 -9.85 -10.11 -10.83
N THR A 80 -10.94 -10.59 -10.25
CA THR A 80 -11.88 -9.75 -9.49
C THR A 80 -11.23 -9.13 -8.25
N VAL A 81 -10.48 -9.93 -7.49
CA VAL A 81 -9.80 -9.48 -6.27
C VAL A 81 -8.69 -8.49 -6.63
N TYR A 82 -7.86 -8.85 -7.62
CA TYR A 82 -6.80 -7.99 -8.13
C TYR A 82 -7.34 -6.64 -8.61
N SER A 83 -8.38 -6.64 -9.46
CA SER A 83 -8.97 -5.40 -9.97
C SER A 83 -9.57 -4.54 -8.85
N CYS A 84 -10.19 -5.15 -7.84
CA CYS A 84 -10.72 -4.42 -6.69
C CYS A 84 -9.60 -3.78 -5.86
N LEU A 85 -8.56 -4.55 -5.50
CA LEU A 85 -7.41 -4.05 -4.76
C LEU A 85 -6.68 -2.94 -5.54
N HIS A 86 -6.46 -3.14 -6.84
CA HIS A 86 -5.84 -2.13 -7.70
C HIS A 86 -6.65 -0.82 -7.70
N ALA A 87 -7.96 -0.90 -7.90
CA ALA A 87 -8.82 0.28 -7.88
C ALA A 87 -8.76 1.01 -6.54
N ILE A 88 -8.73 0.29 -5.42
CA ILE A 88 -8.59 0.89 -4.08
C ILE A 88 -7.24 1.59 -3.93
N LEU A 89 -6.14 0.94 -4.34
CA LEU A 89 -4.79 1.53 -4.28
C LEU A 89 -4.67 2.78 -5.18
N GLU A 90 -5.33 2.78 -6.34
CA GLU A 90 -5.45 3.96 -7.20
C GLU A 90 -6.20 5.10 -6.49
N GLN A 91 -7.28 4.80 -5.75
CA GLN A 91 -7.97 5.82 -4.95
C GLN A 91 -7.08 6.36 -3.83
N CYS A 92 -6.30 5.50 -3.14
CA CYS A 92 -5.32 5.95 -2.16
C CYS A 92 -4.28 6.90 -2.78
N SER A 93 -3.77 6.57 -3.98
CA SER A 93 -2.82 7.42 -4.71
C SER A 93 -3.44 8.76 -5.13
N LEU A 94 -4.67 8.74 -5.64
CA LEU A 94 -5.42 9.94 -6.00
C LEU A 94 -5.65 10.83 -4.79
N PHE A 95 -6.05 10.25 -3.66
CA PHE A 95 -6.21 10.95 -2.39
C PHE A 95 -4.92 11.65 -1.95
N CYS A 96 -3.77 10.96 -2.00
CA CYS A 96 -2.47 11.56 -1.70
C CYS A 96 -2.14 12.75 -2.62
N ARG A 97 -2.38 12.62 -3.93
CA ARG A 97 -2.14 13.71 -4.89
C ARG A 97 -3.02 14.92 -4.61
N LEU A 98 -4.31 14.71 -4.32
CA LEU A 98 -5.24 15.78 -3.97
C LEU A 98 -4.81 16.52 -2.71
N LEU A 99 -4.37 15.79 -1.67
CA LEU A 99 -3.85 16.40 -0.44
C LEU A 99 -2.57 17.21 -0.67
N ILE A 100 -1.63 16.69 -1.48
CA ILE A 100 -0.41 17.42 -1.82
C ILE A 100 -0.74 18.70 -2.58
N ALA A 101 -1.64 18.62 -3.57
CA ALA A 101 -2.09 19.79 -4.33
C ALA A 101 -2.81 20.82 -3.44
N ALA A 102 -3.66 20.38 -2.50
CA ALA A 102 -4.35 21.28 -1.58
C ALA A 102 -3.39 21.97 -0.58
N ASN A 103 -2.28 21.32 -0.21
CA ASN A 103 -1.25 21.88 0.67
C ASN A 103 -0.20 22.72 -0.06
N ASN A 104 -0.18 22.70 -1.39
CA ASN A 104 0.59 23.62 -2.23
C ASN A 104 -0.36 24.67 -2.81
N PRO A 105 -0.69 25.75 -2.08
CA PRO A 105 -1.30 26.89 -2.72
C PRO A 105 -0.30 27.39 -3.76
N MET A 106 -0.70 27.47 -5.03
CA MET A 106 -0.04 28.37 -5.97
C MET A 106 0.09 29.70 -5.22
N SER A 107 1.32 30.14 -5.00
CA SER A 107 1.53 31.29 -4.15
C SER A 107 0.88 32.48 -4.85
N GLU A 108 0.22 33.40 -4.12
CA GLU A 108 -0.28 34.64 -4.71
C GLU A 108 0.82 35.39 -5.51
N LYS A 109 2.10 35.07 -5.28
CA LYS A 109 3.24 35.57 -6.06
C LYS A 109 3.23 35.08 -7.51
N ASP A 110 2.82 33.84 -7.79
CA ASP A 110 2.78 33.29 -9.15
C ASP A 110 1.62 33.91 -9.98
N LEU A 111 0.57 34.39 -9.31
CA LEU A 111 -0.53 35.12 -9.93
C LEU A 111 -0.17 36.60 -10.21
N GLN A 112 0.71 37.20 -9.42
CA GLN A 112 1.20 38.56 -9.65
C GLN A 112 2.22 38.65 -10.80
N GLU A 113 3.01 37.60 -11.06
CA GLU A 113 3.93 37.56 -12.21
C GLU A 113 3.23 37.34 -13.56
N LEU A 114 1.99 36.83 -13.56
CA LEU A 114 1.17 36.72 -14.77
C LEU A 114 0.40 38.00 -15.13
N GLN A 115 0.44 39.03 -14.27
CA GLN A 115 -0.28 40.29 -14.44
C GLN A 115 0.64 41.50 -14.77
N ASN A 116 1.96 41.29 -14.93
CA ASN A 116 2.93 42.31 -15.34
C ASN A 116 3.54 42.02 -16.70
#